data_AF-A0A6J0TSQ3-F1
#
_entry.id   AF-A0A6J0TSQ3-F1
#
_cell.length_a   1.000
_cell.length_b   1.000
_cell.length_c   1.000
_cell.angle_alpha   90.00
_cell.angle_beta   90.00
_cell.angle_gamma   90.00
#
_symmetry.space_group_name_H-M   'P 1'
#
loop_
_entity.id
_entity.type
_entity.pdbx_description
1 polymer ?
#
loop_
_entity_poly.entity_id
_entity_poly.type
_entity_poly.pdbx_seq_one_letter_code
_entity_poly.pdbx_strand_id
1 'polypeptide(L)'
;MVHSLIGAYSLLEHMRVVKPKVASMEEMASFHTDAYLQHLQKVSEEGDDDHPESVEYGLGYDCPATEGIFDYAAAVGGATITAAQCLLDGKCQVAINWSGGWHHAKKDEASGFCYLNDAVLGILHLRQKFDRVLYVDLDLHHGDGVEDAFSFTSKVMTVSLHKFSPGFFPGTGDVTDVGLGKGRYYSVNVPIQDGIQDERYYQICEEVLKEAYAAFSPEAVVLQLGADTIAGDPMCSFNLTPVGIGRCLSYMLQWQLPTLVLGGGGYHLANTARCWTYLTGVILGKTLSSEIPDHEWQTAADPGPSASLSSLAVQSEWSNSWRTETLGVQAGTAWHKTHPEAATVPEVPPPPWLLVLRRGRDCTAAGTKLLVYIQDTLPTFHVFSTSPKGTVLGEKRTA
;
A
#
# COMPACT_ATOMS: atom_id res chain seq x y z
N MET A 1 6.70 -5.72 -16.57
CA MET A 1 8.06 -5.62 -15.98
C MET A 1 8.21 -6.43 -14.70
N VAL A 2 7.45 -6.13 -13.63
CA VAL A 2 7.54 -6.81 -12.32
C VAL A 2 7.45 -8.34 -12.43
N HIS A 3 6.37 -8.85 -13.02
CA HIS A 3 6.17 -10.30 -13.23
C HIS A 3 7.34 -10.96 -13.97
N SER A 4 7.82 -10.31 -15.05
CA SER A 4 8.93 -10.80 -15.86
C SER A 4 10.22 -10.91 -15.03
N LEU A 5 10.54 -9.92 -14.21
CA LEU A 5 11.74 -9.93 -13.37
C LEU A 5 11.64 -10.98 -12.25
N ILE A 6 10.48 -11.13 -11.61
CA ILE A 6 10.21 -12.21 -10.64
C ILE A 6 10.41 -13.59 -11.29
N GLY A 7 9.92 -13.76 -12.53
CA GLY A 7 10.12 -14.98 -13.31
C GLY A 7 11.58 -15.23 -13.67
N ALA A 8 12.32 -14.19 -14.06
CA ALA A 8 13.74 -14.27 -14.42
C ALA A 8 14.63 -14.70 -13.24
N TYR A 9 14.27 -14.35 -12.01
CA TYR A 9 14.91 -14.84 -10.79
C TYR A 9 14.39 -16.23 -10.33
N SER A 10 13.58 -16.91 -11.14
CA SER A 10 12.95 -18.21 -10.82
C SER A 10 12.13 -18.21 -9.53
N LEU A 11 11.62 -17.05 -9.10
CA LEU A 11 10.85 -16.96 -7.85
C LEU A 11 9.46 -17.58 -7.98
N LEU A 12 8.87 -17.57 -9.18
CA LEU A 12 7.57 -18.15 -9.46
C LEU A 12 7.50 -19.65 -9.13
N GLU A 13 8.62 -20.38 -9.27
CA GLU A 13 8.72 -21.82 -8.96
C GLU A 13 8.58 -22.12 -7.46
N HIS A 14 8.76 -21.11 -6.62
CA HIS A 14 8.65 -21.20 -5.17
C HIS A 14 7.33 -20.66 -4.63
N MET A 15 6.40 -20.32 -5.53
CA MET A 15 5.10 -19.75 -5.21
C MET A 15 3.98 -20.56 -5.85
N ARG A 16 2.81 -20.54 -5.23
CA ARG A 16 1.59 -20.97 -5.89
C ARG A 16 1.06 -19.82 -6.72
N VAL A 17 1.30 -19.89 -8.03
CA VAL A 17 0.74 -18.91 -8.98
C VAL A 17 -0.76 -19.16 -9.13
N VAL A 18 -1.58 -18.15 -8.83
CA VAL A 18 -3.04 -18.22 -8.92
C VAL A 18 -3.52 -17.20 -9.95
N LYS A 19 -4.32 -17.65 -10.90
CA LYS A 19 -4.98 -16.76 -11.84
C LYS A 19 -6.12 -16.01 -11.11
N PRO A 20 -6.15 -14.67 -11.14
CA PRO A 20 -7.21 -13.90 -10.51
C PRO A 20 -8.55 -14.11 -11.20
N LYS A 21 -9.62 -13.94 -10.43
CA LYS A 21 -10.95 -13.66 -10.99
C LYS A 21 -11.09 -12.15 -11.18
N VAL A 22 -11.84 -11.73 -12.18
CA VAL A 22 -12.27 -10.33 -12.31
C VAL A 22 -13.36 -10.07 -11.28
N ALA A 23 -13.31 -8.93 -10.58
CA ALA A 23 -14.35 -8.55 -9.64
C ALA A 23 -15.66 -8.31 -10.37
N SER A 24 -16.74 -8.89 -9.84
CA SER A 24 -18.09 -8.57 -10.26
C SER A 24 -18.51 -7.18 -9.78
N MET A 25 -19.52 -6.60 -10.43
CA MET A 25 -20.14 -5.34 -9.99
C MET A 25 -20.60 -5.43 -8.52
N GLU A 26 -21.16 -6.57 -8.12
CA GLU A 26 -21.61 -6.82 -6.74
C GLU A 26 -20.45 -6.78 -5.74
N GLU A 27 -19.31 -7.40 -6.07
CA GLU A 27 -18.12 -7.38 -5.22
C GLU A 27 -17.56 -5.96 -5.08
N MET A 28 -17.50 -5.20 -6.17
CA MET A 28 -17.03 -3.80 -6.15
C MET A 28 -17.99 -2.89 -5.36
N ALA A 29 -19.30 -3.12 -5.49
CA ALA A 29 -20.36 -2.38 -4.79
C ALA A 29 -20.43 -2.69 -3.29
N SER A 30 -19.64 -3.64 -2.78
CA SER A 30 -19.50 -3.85 -1.33
C SER A 30 -18.85 -2.65 -0.62
N PHE A 31 -18.12 -1.81 -1.36
CA PHE A 31 -17.62 -0.52 -0.89
C PHE A 31 -18.14 0.62 -1.74
N HIS A 32 -17.91 0.57 -3.04
CA HIS A 32 -18.21 1.68 -3.94
C HIS A 32 -19.70 1.86 -4.16
N THR A 33 -20.13 3.08 -4.50
CA THR A 33 -21.55 3.32 -4.81
C THR A 33 -21.90 2.74 -6.18
N ASP A 34 -23.14 2.25 -6.32
CA ASP A 34 -23.65 1.74 -7.60
C ASP A 34 -23.55 2.81 -8.71
N ALA A 35 -23.85 4.08 -8.37
CA ALA A 35 -23.79 5.20 -9.31
C ALA A 35 -22.37 5.45 -9.83
N TYR A 36 -21.38 5.45 -8.94
CA TYR A 36 -19.98 5.61 -9.32
C TYR A 36 -19.50 4.48 -10.23
N LEU A 37 -19.79 3.23 -9.88
CA LEU A 37 -19.35 2.08 -10.68
C LEU A 37 -20.04 2.02 -12.04
N GLN A 38 -21.32 2.38 -12.12
CA GLN A 38 -22.04 2.50 -13.40
C GLN A 38 -21.45 3.61 -14.27
N HIS A 39 -21.07 4.74 -13.67
CA HIS A 39 -20.40 5.83 -14.38
C HIS A 39 -19.04 5.37 -14.91
N LEU A 40 -18.23 4.73 -14.07
CA LEU A 40 -16.91 4.22 -14.45
C LEU A 40 -17.01 3.19 -15.59
N GLN A 41 -18.01 2.30 -15.53
CA GLN A 41 -18.30 1.36 -16.62
C GLN A 41 -18.66 2.09 -17.91
N LYS A 42 -19.54 3.09 -17.84
CA LYS A 42 -19.95 3.88 -19.01
C LYS A 42 -18.78 4.58 -19.68
N VAL A 43 -17.96 5.30 -18.89
CA VAL A 43 -16.76 5.98 -19.40
C VAL A 43 -15.78 4.98 -20.02
N SER A 44 -15.65 3.80 -19.43
CA SER A 44 -14.79 2.73 -19.94
C SER A 44 -15.24 2.19 -21.31
N GLU A 45 -16.53 2.20 -21.61
CA GLU A 45 -17.12 1.70 -22.87
C GLU A 45 -17.17 2.77 -23.97
N GLU A 46 -17.50 4.01 -23.60
CA GLU A 46 -17.77 5.10 -24.55
C GLU A 46 -16.53 5.99 -24.84
N GLY A 47 -15.52 5.98 -23.96
CA GLY A 47 -14.37 6.88 -24.04
C GLY A 47 -14.71 8.32 -23.62
N ASP A 48 -13.78 9.24 -23.85
CA ASP A 48 -13.82 10.66 -23.44
C ASP A 48 -14.91 11.47 -24.18
N ASP A 49 -16.17 11.18 -23.89
CA ASP A 49 -17.23 12.18 -23.97
C ASP A 49 -17.09 13.05 -22.70
N ASP A 50 -17.10 14.38 -22.88
CA ASP A 50 -17.11 15.43 -21.84
C ASP A 50 -18.32 15.26 -20.88
N HIS A 51 -18.34 14.15 -20.15
CA HIS A 51 -19.42 13.76 -19.30
C HIS A 51 -19.36 14.68 -18.09
N PRO A 52 -20.36 15.55 -17.87
CA PRO A 52 -20.26 16.61 -16.85
C PRO A 52 -20.06 16.04 -15.44
N GLU A 53 -20.50 14.81 -15.21
CA GLU A 53 -20.36 14.09 -13.94
C GLU A 53 -18.95 13.50 -13.72
N SER A 54 -18.12 13.35 -14.77
CA SER A 54 -16.77 12.77 -14.64
C SER A 54 -15.91 13.55 -13.65
N VAL A 55 -16.00 14.88 -13.64
CA VAL A 55 -15.27 15.73 -12.68
C VAL A 55 -15.79 15.52 -11.26
N GLU A 56 -17.08 15.31 -11.06
CA GLU A 56 -17.68 15.05 -9.75
C GLU A 56 -17.28 13.68 -9.20
N TYR A 57 -17.02 12.71 -10.09
CA TYR A 57 -16.50 11.38 -9.75
C TYR A 57 -14.95 11.31 -9.73
N GLY A 58 -14.27 12.45 -9.79
CA GLY A 58 -12.80 12.53 -9.68
C GLY A 58 -12.04 12.09 -10.94
N LEU A 59 -12.71 11.92 -12.07
CA LEU A 59 -12.06 11.64 -13.35
C LEU A 59 -11.57 12.94 -13.99
N GLY A 60 -10.29 13.00 -14.30
CA GLY A 60 -9.63 14.22 -14.74
C GLY A 60 -8.13 14.03 -14.99
N TYR A 61 -7.31 14.95 -14.48
CA TYR A 61 -5.87 14.98 -14.78
C TYR A 61 -5.10 13.79 -14.20
N ASP A 62 -5.31 13.48 -12.91
CA ASP A 62 -4.66 12.38 -12.21
C ASP A 62 -5.39 11.04 -12.41
N CYS A 63 -6.70 11.06 -12.64
CA CYS A 63 -7.50 9.89 -13.01
C CYS A 63 -8.13 10.05 -14.41
N PRO A 64 -7.37 9.92 -15.50
CA PRO A 64 -7.89 10.12 -16.86
C PRO A 64 -9.05 9.18 -17.21
N ALA A 65 -10.12 9.77 -17.73
CA ALA A 65 -11.19 9.04 -18.40
C ALA A 65 -10.64 8.41 -19.70
N THR A 66 -10.49 7.09 -19.71
CA THR A 66 -10.01 6.36 -20.90
C THR A 66 -10.78 5.05 -21.09
N GLU A 67 -10.82 4.57 -22.32
CA GLU A 67 -11.38 3.27 -22.66
C GLU A 67 -10.72 2.15 -21.83
N GLY A 68 -11.54 1.24 -21.30
CA GLY A 68 -11.11 0.06 -20.56
C GLY A 68 -10.72 0.25 -19.09
N ILE A 69 -10.88 1.47 -18.51
CA ILE A 69 -10.59 1.71 -17.08
C ILE A 69 -11.41 0.84 -16.14
N PHE A 70 -12.66 0.50 -16.49
CA PHE A 70 -13.51 -0.33 -15.64
C PHE A 70 -13.00 -1.78 -15.61
N ASP A 71 -12.64 -2.33 -16.78
CA ASP A 71 -12.07 -3.67 -16.86
C ASP A 71 -10.74 -3.76 -16.12
N TYR A 72 -9.92 -2.70 -16.19
CA TYR A 72 -8.68 -2.58 -15.44
C TYR A 72 -8.92 -2.58 -13.93
N ALA A 73 -9.82 -1.71 -13.45
CA ALA A 73 -10.19 -1.60 -12.05
C ALA A 73 -10.80 -2.91 -11.51
N ALA A 74 -11.69 -3.54 -12.28
CA ALA A 74 -12.31 -4.81 -11.92
C ALA A 74 -11.30 -5.96 -11.87
N ALA A 75 -10.31 -5.98 -12.78
CA ALA A 75 -9.24 -6.97 -12.74
C ALA A 75 -8.35 -6.82 -11.49
N VAL A 76 -8.02 -5.59 -11.10
CA VAL A 76 -7.20 -5.31 -9.91
C VAL A 76 -7.97 -5.60 -8.62
N GLY A 77 -9.21 -5.11 -8.50
CA GLY A 77 -10.10 -5.43 -7.39
C GLY A 77 -10.28 -6.95 -7.23
N GLY A 78 -10.51 -7.64 -8.34
CA GLY A 78 -10.70 -9.09 -8.36
C GLY A 78 -9.45 -9.88 -7.99
N ALA A 79 -8.25 -9.40 -8.37
CA ALA A 79 -6.99 -9.97 -7.96
C ALA A 79 -6.77 -9.87 -6.43
N THR A 80 -7.07 -8.71 -5.85
CA THR A 80 -6.98 -8.51 -4.40
C THR A 80 -8.02 -9.34 -3.63
N ILE A 81 -9.27 -9.41 -4.11
CA ILE A 81 -10.30 -10.29 -3.53
C ILE A 81 -9.88 -11.77 -3.64
N THR A 82 -9.31 -12.18 -4.77
CA THR A 82 -8.81 -13.55 -4.96
C THR A 82 -7.69 -13.88 -3.97
N ALA A 83 -6.76 -12.94 -3.75
CA ALA A 83 -5.69 -13.07 -2.77
C ALA A 83 -6.25 -13.18 -1.33
N ALA A 84 -7.19 -12.31 -0.96
CA ALA A 84 -7.89 -12.37 0.32
C ALA A 84 -8.63 -13.70 0.52
N GLN A 85 -9.30 -14.23 -0.51
CA GLN A 85 -9.97 -15.53 -0.45
C GLN A 85 -8.97 -16.67 -0.19
N CYS A 86 -7.77 -16.61 -0.78
CA CYS A 86 -6.74 -17.61 -0.52
C CYS A 86 -6.31 -17.64 0.96
N LEU A 87 -6.25 -16.47 1.61
CA LEU A 87 -5.97 -16.34 3.05
C LEU A 87 -7.14 -16.85 3.90
N LEU A 88 -8.38 -16.51 3.54
CA LEU A 88 -9.58 -17.00 4.23
C LEU A 88 -9.69 -18.52 4.21
N ASP A 89 -9.42 -19.12 3.05
CA ASP A 89 -9.42 -20.57 2.81
C ASP A 89 -8.25 -21.29 3.53
N GLY A 90 -7.30 -20.55 4.11
CA GLY A 90 -6.09 -21.13 4.70
C GLY A 90 -5.18 -21.80 3.66
N LYS A 91 -5.30 -21.43 2.38
CA LYS A 91 -4.46 -21.96 1.29
C LYS A 91 -3.04 -21.43 1.33
N CYS A 92 -2.83 -20.28 1.97
CA CYS A 92 -1.53 -19.66 2.17
C CYS A 92 -1.53 -18.84 3.46
N GLN A 93 -0.32 -18.51 3.93
CA GLN A 93 -0.13 -17.54 5.01
C GLN A 93 0.12 -16.14 4.44
N VAL A 94 0.69 -16.05 3.24
CA VAL A 94 0.93 -14.79 2.53
C VAL A 94 0.34 -14.89 1.12
N ALA A 95 -0.36 -13.84 0.69
CA ALA A 95 -0.86 -13.71 -0.68
C ALA A 95 -0.40 -12.37 -1.26
N ILE A 96 0.15 -12.37 -2.48
CA ILE A 96 0.74 -11.19 -3.13
C ILE A 96 -0.10 -10.79 -4.34
N ASN A 97 -0.48 -9.51 -4.43
CA ASN A 97 -0.98 -8.85 -5.63
C ASN A 97 -0.23 -7.53 -5.86
N TRP A 98 0.85 -7.55 -6.64
CA TRP A 98 1.64 -6.35 -6.93
C TRP A 98 0.91 -5.32 -7.80
N SER A 99 -0.15 -5.72 -8.50
CA SER A 99 -0.95 -4.80 -9.32
C SER A 99 -1.99 -4.00 -8.52
N GLY A 100 -2.24 -4.38 -7.25
CA GLY A 100 -3.17 -3.69 -6.35
C GLY A 100 -2.49 -2.73 -5.38
N GLY A 101 -3.24 -2.25 -4.39
CA GLY A 101 -2.77 -1.27 -3.41
C GLY A 101 -3.16 0.17 -3.75
N TRP A 102 -4.25 0.34 -4.49
CA TRP A 102 -4.74 1.65 -4.96
C TRP A 102 -5.54 2.34 -3.87
N HIS A 103 -4.80 2.92 -2.93
CA HIS A 103 -5.32 3.33 -1.63
C HIS A 103 -6.07 4.67 -1.60
N HIS A 104 -6.06 5.47 -2.67
CA HIS A 104 -6.66 6.81 -2.68
C HIS A 104 -8.14 6.84 -3.08
N ALA A 105 -8.61 5.82 -3.81
CA ALA A 105 -9.98 5.77 -4.30
C ALA A 105 -10.98 5.86 -3.14
N LYS A 106 -11.94 6.77 -3.26
CA LYS A 106 -13.01 6.97 -2.27
C LYS A 106 -14.20 6.08 -2.59
N LYS A 107 -15.25 6.19 -1.78
CA LYS A 107 -16.47 5.41 -1.96
C LYS A 107 -17.14 5.69 -3.32
N ASP A 108 -17.11 6.94 -3.74
CA ASP A 108 -17.81 7.46 -4.91
C ASP A 108 -16.93 8.39 -5.75
N GLU A 109 -15.60 8.30 -5.61
CA GLU A 109 -14.69 9.20 -6.32
C GLU A 109 -13.36 8.49 -6.64
N ALA A 110 -12.86 8.67 -7.86
CA ALA A 110 -11.49 8.33 -8.22
C ALA A 110 -10.53 9.40 -7.67
N SER A 111 -9.32 9.02 -7.29
CA SER A 111 -8.33 9.99 -6.79
C SER A 111 -6.92 9.43 -6.92
N GLY A 112 -5.93 10.24 -7.31
CA GLY A 112 -4.52 9.87 -7.25
C GLY A 112 -4.21 8.56 -7.99
N PHE A 113 -4.64 8.45 -9.26
CA PHE A 113 -4.52 7.25 -10.11
C PHE A 113 -5.37 6.03 -9.67
N CYS A 114 -6.16 6.15 -8.59
CA CYS A 114 -6.95 5.06 -8.03
C CYS A 114 -8.43 5.19 -8.44
N TYR A 115 -8.92 4.30 -9.30
CA TYR A 115 -10.33 4.23 -9.73
C TYR A 115 -11.19 3.28 -8.90
N LEU A 116 -10.55 2.40 -8.13
CA LEU A 116 -11.20 1.43 -7.28
C LEU A 116 -10.28 1.13 -6.11
N ASN A 117 -10.82 1.06 -4.90
CA ASN A 117 -10.03 0.81 -3.70
C ASN A 117 -9.96 -0.70 -3.42
N ASP A 118 -9.05 -1.37 -4.12
CA ASP A 118 -8.88 -2.82 -3.99
C ASP A 118 -8.41 -3.21 -2.58
N ALA A 119 -7.66 -2.35 -1.90
CA ALA A 119 -7.24 -2.54 -0.52
C ALA A 119 -8.46 -2.61 0.43
N VAL A 120 -9.42 -1.70 0.29
CA VAL A 120 -10.69 -1.74 1.05
C VAL A 120 -11.47 -3.01 0.76
N LEU A 121 -11.62 -3.39 -0.52
CA LEU A 121 -12.31 -4.63 -0.89
C LEU A 121 -11.62 -5.87 -0.29
N GLY A 122 -10.29 -5.92 -0.32
CA GLY A 122 -9.50 -6.98 0.31
C GLY A 122 -9.72 -7.05 1.82
N ILE A 123 -9.75 -5.91 2.51
CA ILE A 123 -10.03 -5.83 3.95
C ILE A 123 -11.45 -6.29 4.27
N LEU A 124 -12.46 -5.82 3.52
CA LEU A 124 -13.86 -6.24 3.69
C LEU A 124 -14.01 -7.76 3.52
N HIS A 125 -13.29 -8.33 2.56
CA HIS A 125 -13.26 -9.77 2.34
C HIS A 125 -12.63 -10.50 3.53
N LEU A 126 -11.45 -10.07 4.01
CA LEU A 126 -10.80 -10.64 5.19
C LEU A 126 -11.68 -10.54 6.46
N ARG A 127 -12.43 -9.45 6.61
CA ARG A 127 -13.34 -9.20 7.73
C ARG A 127 -14.51 -10.19 7.82
N GLN A 128 -14.77 -10.99 6.79
CA GLN A 128 -15.72 -12.11 6.85
C GLN A 128 -15.30 -13.20 7.87
N LYS A 129 -14.00 -13.31 8.19
CA LYS A 129 -13.46 -14.31 9.13
C LYS A 129 -12.65 -13.70 10.27
N PHE A 130 -11.84 -12.68 9.99
CA PHE A 130 -10.93 -12.09 10.96
C PHE A 130 -11.58 -10.87 11.62
N ASP A 131 -11.71 -10.84 12.94
CA ASP A 131 -12.40 -9.77 13.67
C ASP A 131 -11.65 -8.43 13.61
N ARG A 132 -10.31 -8.50 13.58
CA ARG A 132 -9.40 -7.36 13.58
C ARG A 132 -8.39 -7.48 12.45
N VAL A 133 -8.46 -6.57 11.48
CA VAL A 133 -7.53 -6.50 10.34
C VAL A 133 -6.67 -5.26 10.49
N LEU A 134 -5.34 -5.42 10.50
CA LEU A 134 -4.41 -4.30 10.51
C LEU A 134 -4.04 -3.96 9.06
N TYR A 135 -4.27 -2.73 8.64
CA TYR A 135 -3.78 -2.18 7.38
C TYR A 135 -2.52 -1.36 7.66
N VAL A 136 -1.42 -1.70 7.01
CA VAL A 136 -0.16 -0.96 7.07
C VAL A 136 0.17 -0.43 5.69
N ASP A 137 0.42 0.87 5.61
CA ASP A 137 0.67 1.60 4.39
C ASP A 137 2.06 2.23 4.43
N LEU A 138 2.94 1.76 3.53
CA LEU A 138 4.32 2.24 3.39
C LEU A 138 4.55 2.99 2.08
N ASP A 139 3.48 3.37 1.37
CA ASP A 139 3.54 4.30 0.24
C ASP A 139 4.09 5.66 0.67
N LEU A 140 4.62 6.42 -0.28
CA LEU A 140 5.02 7.80 -0.01
C LEU A 140 3.82 8.68 0.37
N HIS A 141 2.65 8.41 -0.20
CA HIS A 141 1.43 9.18 0.00
C HIS A 141 0.61 8.62 1.17
N HIS A 142 -0.15 9.50 1.83
CA HIS A 142 -1.07 9.05 2.87
C HIS A 142 -2.16 8.17 2.26
N GLY A 143 -2.38 6.97 2.83
CA GLY A 143 -3.43 6.01 2.45
C GLY A 143 -4.84 6.44 2.84
N ASP A 144 -5.22 7.63 2.43
CA ASP A 144 -6.40 8.37 2.84
C ASP A 144 -7.72 7.68 2.47
N GLY A 145 -7.85 7.04 1.31
CA GLY A 145 -9.06 6.31 0.93
C GLY A 145 -9.33 5.10 1.83
N VAL A 146 -8.30 4.37 2.22
CA VAL A 146 -8.43 3.24 3.18
C VAL A 146 -8.70 3.75 4.59
N GLU A 147 -8.04 4.83 5.01
CA GLU A 147 -8.32 5.49 6.29
C GLU A 147 -9.78 5.97 6.37
N ASP A 148 -10.25 6.72 5.37
CA ASP A 148 -11.62 7.25 5.33
C ASP A 148 -12.65 6.11 5.43
N ALA A 149 -12.44 5.03 4.67
CA ALA A 149 -13.34 3.87 4.63
C ALA A 149 -13.52 3.19 6.00
N PHE A 150 -12.50 3.25 6.86
CA PHE A 150 -12.49 2.57 8.15
C PHE A 150 -12.38 3.49 9.38
N SER A 151 -12.31 4.80 9.17
CA SER A 151 -12.15 5.82 10.22
C SER A 151 -13.19 5.75 11.34
N PHE A 152 -14.38 5.19 11.08
CA PHE A 152 -15.47 5.05 12.05
C PHE A 152 -15.54 3.69 12.77
N THR A 153 -14.63 2.75 12.51
CA THR A 153 -14.66 1.40 13.09
C THR A 153 -13.42 1.05 13.90
N SER A 154 -13.59 0.31 14.99
CA SER A 154 -12.48 -0.25 15.78
C SER A 154 -12.02 -1.62 15.29
N LYS A 155 -12.59 -2.11 14.17
CA LYS A 155 -12.36 -3.47 13.65
C LYS A 155 -11.29 -3.53 12.57
N VAL A 156 -10.91 -2.37 12.05
CA VAL A 156 -9.78 -2.19 11.14
C VAL A 156 -8.95 -1.07 11.73
N MET A 157 -7.64 -1.30 11.86
CA MET A 157 -6.70 -0.25 12.22
C MET A 157 -5.89 0.12 10.99
N THR A 158 -5.79 1.41 10.67
CA THR A 158 -4.92 1.92 9.60
C THR A 158 -3.66 2.51 10.22
N VAL A 159 -2.49 2.14 9.67
CA VAL A 159 -1.19 2.71 10.03
C VAL A 159 -0.52 3.17 8.75
N SER A 160 -0.28 4.47 8.59
CA SER A 160 0.34 5.03 7.39
C SER A 160 1.60 5.83 7.72
N LEU A 161 2.70 5.52 7.02
CA LEU A 161 3.99 6.24 7.11
C LEU A 161 4.24 6.96 5.78
N HIS A 162 3.96 8.25 5.74
CA HIS A 162 3.90 9.02 4.50
C HIS A 162 4.59 10.37 4.62
N LYS A 163 4.88 11.00 3.48
CA LYS A 163 5.31 12.38 3.45
C LYS A 163 4.14 13.29 3.82
N PHE A 164 4.37 14.22 4.75
CA PHE A 164 3.38 15.23 5.11
C PHE A 164 4.02 16.62 5.09
N SER A 165 3.60 17.43 4.12
CA SER A 165 4.06 18.81 3.96
C SER A 165 3.01 19.64 3.22
N PRO A 166 2.93 20.96 3.45
CA PRO A 166 1.97 21.81 2.75
C PRO A 166 2.04 21.64 1.23
N GLY A 167 0.90 21.31 0.61
CA GLY A 167 0.79 21.13 -0.84
C GLY A 167 1.24 19.76 -1.37
N PHE A 168 1.68 18.83 -0.50
CA PHE A 168 1.93 17.45 -0.90
C PHE A 168 0.63 16.64 -0.86
N PHE A 169 0.36 15.87 -1.92
CA PHE A 169 -0.85 15.06 -2.05
C PHE A 169 -0.87 13.92 -1.01
N PRO A 170 -2.03 13.53 -0.44
CA PRO A 170 -3.37 14.11 -0.63
C PRO A 170 -3.68 15.31 0.29
N GLY A 171 -2.73 15.72 1.14
CA GLY A 171 -2.89 16.85 2.07
C GLY A 171 -3.53 16.49 3.41
N THR A 172 -3.80 15.21 3.67
CA THR A 172 -4.31 14.65 4.93
C THR A 172 -3.26 13.77 5.60
N GLY A 173 -3.55 13.21 6.79
CA GLY A 173 -2.64 12.31 7.49
C GLY A 173 -1.75 13.04 8.51
N ASP A 174 -2.24 14.13 9.09
CA ASP A 174 -1.54 14.74 10.22
C ASP A 174 -1.50 13.75 11.39
N VAL A 175 -0.50 13.86 12.27
CA VAL A 175 -0.42 13.01 13.47
C VAL A 175 -1.66 13.11 14.38
N THR A 176 -2.44 14.19 14.25
CA THR A 176 -3.69 14.43 14.96
C THR A 176 -4.92 13.77 14.33
N ASP A 177 -4.80 13.26 13.10
CA ASP A 177 -5.85 12.49 12.42
C ASP A 177 -5.87 11.06 13.00
N VAL A 178 -6.75 10.84 13.97
CA VAL A 178 -6.81 9.60 14.77
C VAL A 178 -8.10 8.80 14.58
N GLY A 179 -8.87 9.07 13.52
CA GLY A 179 -10.17 8.44 13.29
C GLY A 179 -11.30 9.03 14.14
N LEU A 180 -12.52 8.55 13.91
CA LEU A 180 -13.77 9.17 14.36
C LEU A 180 -14.69 8.16 15.04
N GLY A 181 -15.55 8.63 15.95
CA GLY A 181 -16.55 7.78 16.60
C GLY A 181 -15.94 6.54 17.26
N LYS A 182 -16.37 5.34 16.84
CA LYS A 182 -15.84 4.06 17.34
C LYS A 182 -14.44 3.75 16.81
N GLY A 183 -14.00 4.37 15.71
CA GLY A 183 -12.66 4.23 15.15
C GLY A 183 -11.67 5.25 15.67
N ARG A 184 -12.06 6.12 16.61
CA ARG A 184 -11.10 7.01 17.29
C ARG A 184 -9.99 6.19 17.97
N TYR A 185 -8.74 6.56 17.68
CA TYR A 185 -7.50 5.86 18.02
C TYR A 185 -7.23 4.56 17.26
N TYR A 186 -7.95 4.30 16.17
CA TYR A 186 -7.71 3.19 15.25
C TYR A 186 -7.19 3.65 13.87
N SER A 187 -6.97 4.95 13.70
CA SER A 187 -6.16 5.51 12.60
C SER A 187 -4.86 6.04 13.20
N VAL A 188 -3.72 5.63 12.66
CA VAL A 188 -2.39 5.99 13.13
C VAL A 188 -1.60 6.56 11.96
N ASN A 189 -1.35 7.87 12.03
CA ASN A 189 -0.62 8.60 11.01
C ASN A 189 0.77 9.00 11.48
N VAL A 190 1.76 8.75 10.62
CA VAL A 190 3.18 9.01 10.88
C VAL A 190 3.69 9.97 9.81
N PRO A 191 3.51 11.28 9.99
CA PRO A 191 3.96 12.29 9.05
C PRO A 191 5.50 12.38 9.04
N ILE A 192 6.09 12.22 7.86
CA ILE A 192 7.55 12.19 7.63
C ILE A 192 7.95 13.30 6.65
N GLN A 193 9.18 13.80 6.77
CA GLN A 193 9.75 14.82 5.88
C GLN A 193 10.67 14.19 4.83
N ASP A 194 11.05 14.97 3.81
CA ASP A 194 11.91 14.54 2.71
C ASP A 194 13.25 13.95 3.15
N GLY A 195 13.83 13.09 2.31
CA GLY A 195 15.20 12.59 2.47
C GLY A 195 15.39 11.53 3.56
N ILE A 196 14.32 11.01 4.18
CA ILE A 196 14.44 9.89 5.11
C ILE A 196 15.12 8.68 4.44
N GLN A 197 15.96 7.99 5.20
CA GLN A 197 16.76 6.83 4.77
C GLN A 197 16.41 5.58 5.58
N ASP A 198 16.80 4.42 5.06
CA ASP A 198 16.47 3.08 5.55
C ASP A 198 16.52 2.91 7.07
N GLU A 199 17.63 3.29 7.71
CA GLU A 199 17.83 3.06 9.15
C GLU A 199 16.82 3.85 9.99
N ARG A 200 16.58 5.12 9.64
CA ARG A 200 15.63 5.96 10.37
C ARG A 200 14.19 5.55 10.09
N TYR A 201 13.87 5.21 8.83
CA TYR A 201 12.54 4.74 8.44
C TYR A 201 12.18 3.45 9.16
N TYR A 202 13.10 2.47 9.17
CA TYR A 202 12.88 1.20 9.86
C TYR A 202 12.70 1.38 11.38
N GLN A 203 13.51 2.23 12.03
CA GLN A 203 13.36 2.50 13.47
C GLN A 203 11.96 3.03 13.81
N ILE A 204 11.47 4.01 13.04
CA ILE A 204 10.12 4.58 13.24
C ILE A 204 9.06 3.50 12.98
N CYS A 205 9.17 2.78 11.86
CA CYS A 205 8.24 1.74 11.47
C CYS A 205 8.16 0.62 12.54
N GLU A 206 9.30 0.11 13.00
CA GLU A 206 9.37 -0.91 14.04
C GLU A 206 8.73 -0.43 15.36
N GLU A 207 9.06 0.79 15.82
CA GLU A 207 8.50 1.34 17.05
C GLU A 207 6.97 1.48 16.98
N VAL A 208 6.45 2.06 15.89
CA VAL A 208 5.00 2.26 15.71
C VAL A 208 4.28 0.92 15.57
N LEU A 209 4.78 0.03 14.72
CA LEU A 209 4.14 -1.26 14.47
C LEU A 209 4.17 -2.18 15.69
N LYS A 210 5.20 -2.08 16.53
CA LYS A 210 5.27 -2.81 17.80
C LYS A 210 4.12 -2.42 18.73
N GLU A 211 3.87 -1.13 18.88
CA GLU A 211 2.80 -0.62 19.74
C GLU A 211 1.42 -0.89 19.13
N ALA A 212 1.26 -0.69 17.81
CA ALA A 212 0.04 -1.01 17.09
C ALA A 212 -0.32 -2.50 17.23
N TYR A 213 0.63 -3.41 17.04
CA TYR A 213 0.41 -4.85 17.21
C TYR A 213 -0.01 -5.19 18.65
N ALA A 214 0.68 -4.64 19.65
CA ALA A 214 0.39 -4.91 21.05
C ALA A 214 -1.00 -4.40 21.47
N ALA A 215 -1.37 -3.19 21.04
CA ALA A 215 -2.63 -2.55 21.35
C ALA A 215 -3.82 -3.18 20.61
N PHE A 216 -3.65 -3.46 19.32
CA PHE A 216 -4.73 -3.89 18.44
C PHE A 216 -4.91 -5.41 18.39
N SER A 217 -3.85 -6.17 18.61
CA SER A 217 -3.83 -7.64 18.51
C SER A 217 -4.51 -8.14 17.22
N PRO A 218 -3.98 -7.78 16.02
CA PRO A 218 -4.60 -8.14 14.75
C PRO A 218 -4.65 -9.65 14.51
N GLU A 219 -5.62 -10.07 13.71
CA GLU A 219 -5.81 -11.47 13.29
C GLU A 219 -5.41 -11.69 11.82
N ALA A 220 -5.35 -10.62 11.02
CA ALA A 220 -4.80 -10.60 9.68
C ALA A 220 -4.19 -9.22 9.39
N VAL A 221 -3.29 -9.17 8.41
CA VAL A 221 -2.60 -7.95 7.97
C VAL A 221 -2.83 -7.74 6.48
N VAL A 222 -3.08 -6.49 6.10
CA VAL A 222 -2.97 -6.02 4.71
C VAL A 222 -1.83 -5.02 4.67
N LEU A 223 -0.87 -5.24 3.78
CA LEU A 223 0.35 -4.47 3.70
C LEU A 223 0.50 -3.88 2.28
N GLN A 224 0.39 -2.57 2.18
CA GLN A 224 0.65 -1.79 0.98
C GLN A 224 2.14 -1.41 0.96
N LEU A 225 2.81 -1.65 -0.18
CA LEU A 225 4.25 -1.48 -0.35
C LEU A 225 4.56 -0.60 -1.56
N GLY A 226 3.97 0.59 -1.60
CA GLY A 226 4.28 1.64 -2.56
C GLY A 226 5.79 1.83 -2.70
N ALA A 227 6.27 1.73 -3.94
CA ALA A 227 7.68 1.84 -4.30
C ALA A 227 8.10 3.27 -4.68
N ASP A 228 7.22 4.26 -4.55
CA ASP A 228 7.53 5.68 -4.77
C ASP A 228 8.30 6.33 -3.60
N THR A 229 8.48 5.59 -2.51
CA THR A 229 9.44 5.92 -1.44
C THR A 229 10.91 5.65 -1.84
N ILE A 230 11.13 4.88 -2.91
CA ILE A 230 12.45 4.43 -3.34
C ILE A 230 13.23 5.58 -3.99
N ALA A 231 14.51 5.68 -3.63
CA ALA A 231 15.43 6.65 -4.20
C ALA A 231 15.44 6.58 -5.74
N GLY A 232 15.38 7.75 -6.37
CA GLY A 232 15.29 7.90 -7.83
C GLY A 232 13.88 7.84 -8.39
N ASP A 233 12.85 7.70 -7.55
CA ASP A 233 11.47 7.91 -7.98
C ASP A 233 11.23 9.37 -8.42
N PRO A 234 10.44 9.63 -9.50
CA PRO A 234 10.04 10.95 -9.94
C PRO A 234 9.41 11.85 -8.88
N MET A 235 8.84 11.30 -7.80
CA MET A 235 8.31 12.07 -6.67
C MET A 235 9.41 12.76 -5.86
N CYS A 236 10.67 12.35 -6.02
CA CYS A 236 11.88 13.03 -5.50
C CYS A 236 11.81 13.42 -4.01
N SER A 237 11.18 12.59 -3.18
CA SER A 237 10.89 12.92 -1.77
C SER A 237 11.72 12.07 -0.80
N PHE A 238 11.44 10.77 -0.66
CA PHE A 238 12.22 9.89 0.22
C PHE A 238 13.50 9.36 -0.46
N ASN A 239 14.41 8.79 0.35
CA ASN A 239 15.69 8.24 -0.12
C ASN A 239 15.87 6.80 0.40
N LEU A 240 14.82 5.97 0.25
CA LEU A 240 14.84 4.58 0.69
C LEU A 240 15.40 3.65 -0.37
N THR A 241 15.86 2.49 0.08
CA THR A 241 16.18 1.35 -0.78
C THR A 241 15.19 0.20 -0.54
N PRO A 242 15.10 -0.77 -1.47
CA PRO A 242 14.30 -1.97 -1.24
C PRO A 242 14.69 -2.72 0.05
N VAL A 243 15.93 -2.58 0.52
CA VAL A 243 16.40 -3.19 1.77
C VAL A 243 15.72 -2.57 2.99
N GLY A 244 15.55 -1.25 3.03
CA GLY A 244 14.84 -0.55 4.11
C GLY A 244 13.39 -1.01 4.23
N ILE A 245 12.66 -1.05 3.10
CA ILE A 245 11.29 -1.58 3.04
C ILE A 245 11.26 -3.08 3.38
N GLY A 246 12.24 -3.85 2.90
CA GLY A 246 12.37 -5.28 3.18
C GLY A 246 12.56 -5.60 4.66
N ARG A 247 13.21 -4.72 5.44
CA ARG A 247 13.29 -4.84 6.90
C ARG A 247 11.93 -4.65 7.55
N CYS A 248 11.16 -3.65 7.12
CA CYS A 248 9.78 -3.41 7.59
C CYS A 248 8.88 -4.62 7.29
N LEU A 249 8.93 -5.11 6.05
CA LEU A 249 8.23 -6.32 5.61
C LEU A 249 8.61 -7.54 6.46
N SER A 250 9.91 -7.78 6.67
CA SER A 250 10.40 -8.90 7.48
C SER A 250 9.89 -8.82 8.92
N TYR A 251 9.86 -7.61 9.49
CA TYR A 251 9.33 -7.37 10.83
C TYR A 251 7.85 -7.75 10.93
N MET A 252 7.01 -7.38 9.96
CA MET A 252 5.59 -7.75 9.97
C MET A 252 5.37 -9.25 9.74
N LEU A 253 6.14 -9.87 8.83
CA LEU A 253 6.04 -11.31 8.55
C LEU A 253 6.43 -12.20 9.73
N GLN A 254 7.19 -11.69 10.70
CA GLN A 254 7.56 -12.43 11.91
C GLN A 254 6.34 -12.74 12.81
N TRP A 255 5.26 -11.94 12.69
CA TRP A 255 4.03 -12.16 13.44
C TRP A 255 3.27 -13.41 13.00
N GLN A 256 3.61 -13.97 11.82
CA GLN A 256 3.01 -15.20 11.29
C GLN A 256 1.48 -15.13 11.14
N LEU A 257 0.96 -13.93 10.90
CA LEU A 257 -0.46 -13.71 10.59
C LEU A 257 -0.73 -13.91 9.09
N PRO A 258 -1.97 -14.28 8.71
CA PRO A 258 -2.45 -14.15 7.34
C PRO A 258 -2.17 -12.75 6.82
N THR A 259 -1.34 -12.63 5.78
CA THR A 259 -0.85 -11.35 5.26
C THR A 259 -1.15 -11.22 3.78
N LEU A 260 -1.95 -10.21 3.43
CA LEU A 260 -2.15 -9.78 2.04
C LEU A 260 -1.13 -8.69 1.73
N VAL A 261 -0.30 -8.90 0.72
CA VAL A 261 0.72 -7.95 0.26
C VAL A 261 0.27 -7.34 -1.06
N LEU A 262 0.26 -6.00 -1.10
CA LEU A 262 -0.15 -5.20 -2.25
C LEU A 262 1.02 -4.36 -2.76
N GLY A 263 0.88 -3.85 -3.99
CA GLY A 263 1.79 -2.86 -4.56
C GLY A 263 1.47 -1.46 -4.04
N GLY A 264 1.22 -0.52 -4.96
CA GLY A 264 1.01 0.89 -4.67
C GLY A 264 1.60 1.81 -5.74
N GLY A 265 1.95 3.03 -5.34
CA GLY A 265 2.75 3.96 -6.14
C GLY A 265 4.13 3.41 -6.51
N GLY A 266 4.82 4.05 -7.44
CA GLY A 266 6.16 3.62 -7.90
C GLY A 266 6.39 3.98 -9.36
N TYR A 267 6.84 5.21 -9.60
CA TYR A 267 6.79 5.86 -10.90
C TYR A 267 8.12 5.76 -11.65
N HIS A 268 9.21 5.32 -11.00
CA HIS A 268 10.38 4.79 -11.69
C HIS A 268 10.23 3.29 -11.96
N LEU A 269 9.58 2.93 -13.07
CA LEU A 269 9.16 1.54 -13.39
C LEU A 269 10.22 0.45 -13.16
N ALA A 270 11.47 0.69 -13.55
CA ALA A 270 12.55 -0.27 -13.32
C ALA A 270 12.91 -0.45 -11.83
N ASN A 271 12.88 0.63 -11.04
CA ASN A 271 13.14 0.57 -9.60
C ASN A 271 11.97 -0.10 -8.88
N THR A 272 10.73 0.17 -9.29
CA THR A 272 9.53 -0.53 -8.82
C THR A 272 9.65 -2.03 -9.06
N ALA A 273 10.03 -2.45 -10.28
CA ALA A 273 10.25 -3.85 -10.61
C ALA A 273 11.34 -4.50 -9.73
N ARG A 274 12.48 -3.82 -9.53
CA ARG A 274 13.56 -4.29 -8.65
C ARG A 274 13.10 -4.40 -7.20
N CYS A 275 12.39 -3.38 -6.71
CA CYS A 275 11.86 -3.32 -5.35
C CYS A 275 10.93 -4.50 -5.07
N TRP A 276 9.85 -4.65 -5.83
CA TRP A 276 8.87 -5.72 -5.61
C TRP A 276 9.44 -7.12 -5.89
N THR A 277 10.41 -7.26 -6.80
CA THR A 277 11.15 -8.53 -6.96
C THR A 277 11.98 -8.86 -5.73
N TYR A 278 12.73 -7.87 -5.20
CA TYR A 278 13.49 -8.02 -3.96
C TYR A 278 12.59 -8.39 -2.78
N LEU A 279 11.47 -7.68 -2.61
CA LEU A 279 10.50 -7.95 -1.54
C LEU A 279 9.86 -9.34 -1.69
N THR A 280 9.62 -9.80 -2.92
CA THR A 280 9.20 -11.19 -3.18
C THR A 280 10.27 -12.20 -2.70
N GLY A 281 11.55 -11.90 -2.94
CA GLY A 281 12.68 -12.66 -2.39
C GLY A 281 12.68 -12.69 -0.86
N VAL A 282 12.44 -11.55 -0.21
CA VAL A 282 12.32 -11.44 1.26
C VAL A 282 11.18 -12.32 1.80
N ILE A 283 10.00 -12.28 1.18
CA ILE A 283 8.85 -13.11 1.58
C ILE A 283 9.20 -14.60 1.49
N LEU A 284 9.91 -14.99 0.43
CA LEU A 284 10.38 -16.35 0.20
C LEU A 284 11.58 -16.77 1.06
N GLY A 285 12.20 -15.85 1.81
CA GLY A 285 13.43 -16.10 2.54
C GLY A 285 14.63 -16.41 1.62
N LYS A 286 14.67 -15.79 0.44
CA LYS A 286 15.70 -15.98 -0.58
C LYS A 286 16.55 -14.74 -0.74
N THR A 287 17.87 -14.93 -0.69
CA THR A 287 18.83 -13.92 -1.13
C THR A 287 18.99 -14.00 -2.64
N LEU A 288 18.74 -12.88 -3.33
CA LEU A 288 18.83 -12.80 -4.79
C LEU A 288 20.23 -12.33 -5.23
N SER A 289 20.66 -12.75 -6.41
CA SER A 289 21.88 -12.21 -7.03
C SER A 289 21.71 -10.72 -7.32
N SER A 290 22.75 -9.92 -7.09
CA SER A 290 22.75 -8.50 -7.46
C SER A 290 22.72 -8.29 -8.98
N GLU A 291 23.17 -9.27 -9.76
CA GLU A 291 23.11 -9.25 -11.23
C GLU A 291 21.68 -9.57 -11.68
N ILE A 292 21.12 -8.72 -12.54
CA ILE A 292 19.78 -8.88 -13.12
C ILE A 292 19.86 -9.95 -14.23
N PRO A 293 19.13 -11.07 -14.12
CA PRO A 293 19.10 -12.11 -15.15
C PRO A 293 18.46 -11.62 -16.44
N ASP A 294 18.78 -12.29 -17.54
CA ASP A 294 18.21 -11.96 -18.85
C ASP A 294 16.68 -12.11 -18.87
N HIS A 295 15.98 -11.09 -19.38
CA HIS A 295 14.53 -11.10 -19.47
C HIS A 295 13.98 -10.11 -20.51
N GLU A 296 12.69 -10.22 -20.83
CA GLU A 296 11.99 -9.46 -21.89
C GLU A 296 12.18 -7.93 -21.80
N TRP A 297 12.36 -7.37 -20.60
CA TRP A 297 12.41 -5.92 -20.36
C TRP A 297 13.80 -5.41 -19.96
N GLN A 298 14.85 -6.16 -20.26
CA GLN A 298 16.20 -5.89 -19.74
C GLN A 298 16.77 -4.52 -20.16
N THR A 299 16.47 -4.05 -21.37
CA THR A 299 16.90 -2.71 -21.84
C THR A 299 16.22 -1.55 -21.12
N ALA A 300 15.01 -1.75 -20.60
CA ALA A 300 14.31 -0.78 -19.75
C ALA A 300 14.71 -0.90 -18.27
N ALA A 301 15.18 -2.09 -17.86
CA ALA A 301 15.59 -2.39 -16.50
C ALA A 301 17.07 -2.12 -16.23
N ASP A 302 17.87 -1.64 -17.19
CA ASP A 302 19.31 -1.41 -17.02
C ASP A 302 19.84 -0.21 -17.84
N PRO A 303 20.01 0.98 -17.24
CA PRO A 303 20.67 2.11 -17.91
C PRO A 303 22.21 2.09 -17.77
N GLY A 304 22.84 1.06 -17.17
CA GLY A 304 24.30 0.96 -17.09
C GLY A 304 24.86 0.19 -15.88
N PRO A 305 26.21 0.09 -15.77
CA PRO A 305 26.94 -0.89 -14.96
C PRO A 305 26.83 -0.79 -13.41
N SER A 306 25.81 -0.10 -12.90
CA SER A 306 25.49 0.10 -11.47
C SER A 306 24.07 -0.39 -11.09
N ALA A 307 23.36 -1.08 -11.97
CA ALA A 307 21.98 -1.53 -11.78
C ALA A 307 21.87 -2.75 -10.84
N SER A 308 22.25 -2.61 -9.56
CA SER A 308 22.03 -3.68 -8.58
C SER A 308 20.60 -3.66 -8.03
N LEU A 309 20.07 -4.82 -7.66
CA LEU A 309 18.75 -4.96 -7.03
C LEU A 309 18.57 -4.15 -5.74
N SER A 310 19.65 -3.82 -5.03
CA SER A 310 19.61 -3.26 -3.67
C SER A 310 20.30 -1.90 -3.52
N SER A 311 21.09 -1.45 -4.49
CA SER A 311 21.84 -0.19 -4.42
C SER A 311 21.16 0.89 -5.26
N LEU A 312 20.22 1.62 -4.65
CA LEU A 312 19.56 2.77 -5.27
C LEU A 312 19.79 4.10 -4.52
N ALA A 313 20.48 4.08 -3.38
CA ALA A 313 20.66 5.26 -2.55
C ALA A 313 21.44 6.36 -3.30
N VAL A 314 20.85 7.56 -3.38
CA VAL A 314 21.50 8.74 -3.97
C VAL A 314 22.21 9.51 -2.86
N GLN A 315 23.51 9.81 -3.05
CA GLN A 315 24.22 10.78 -2.22
C GLN A 315 23.59 12.16 -2.45
N SER A 316 22.92 12.70 -1.44
CA SER A 316 22.25 13.99 -1.52
C SER A 316 22.68 14.88 -0.35
N GLU A 317 22.87 16.17 -0.65
CA GLU A 317 23.25 17.23 0.29
C GLU A 317 22.03 17.67 1.15
N TRP A 318 21.26 16.73 1.70
CA TRP A 318 20.22 17.09 2.66
C TRP A 318 20.90 17.54 3.95
N SER A 319 20.81 18.84 4.26
CA SER A 319 21.38 19.39 5.48
C SER A 319 20.76 18.71 6.70
N ASN A 320 21.59 18.14 7.57
CA ASN A 320 21.20 17.53 8.85
C ASN A 320 20.71 18.59 9.88
N SER A 321 19.74 19.42 9.51
CA SER A 321 19.02 20.27 10.47
C SER A 321 17.75 19.58 10.97
N TRP A 322 17.85 18.28 11.23
CA TRP A 322 16.83 17.54 11.95
C TRP A 322 16.79 18.04 13.39
N ARG A 323 15.89 18.99 13.68
CA ARG A 323 15.44 19.16 15.06
C ARG A 323 14.60 17.93 15.37
N THR A 324 15.18 17.04 16.17
CA THR A 324 14.45 16.19 17.10
C THR A 324 13.74 17.11 18.09
N GLU A 325 12.69 17.81 17.64
CA GLU A 325 11.56 17.93 18.56
C GLU A 325 11.11 16.51 18.77
N THR A 326 11.30 16.08 20.00
CA THR A 326 10.93 14.78 20.49
C THR A 326 9.45 14.64 20.19
N LEU A 327 9.09 14.02 19.07
CA LEU A 327 7.87 13.24 18.93
C LEU A 327 8.04 12.06 19.89
N GLY A 328 8.10 12.38 21.19
CA GLY A 328 7.67 11.46 22.20
C GLY A 328 6.26 11.15 21.78
N VAL A 329 6.07 9.93 21.31
CA VAL A 329 4.79 9.30 21.04
C VAL A 329 3.80 9.82 22.10
N GLN A 330 3.02 10.83 21.74
CA GLN A 330 1.99 11.40 22.62
C GLN A 330 0.79 10.45 22.73
N ALA A 331 0.90 9.22 22.20
CA ALA A 331 -0.04 8.15 22.52
C ALA A 331 0.05 7.71 24.00
N GLY A 332 1.16 7.99 24.71
CA GLY A 332 1.35 7.55 26.10
C GLY A 332 1.29 8.62 27.21
N THR A 333 1.60 9.89 26.92
CA THR A 333 1.89 10.90 27.98
C THR A 333 0.96 12.12 28.04
N ALA A 334 0.09 12.33 27.05
CA ALA A 334 -0.95 13.37 27.10
C ALA A 334 -2.10 13.03 28.07
N TRP A 335 -2.14 11.81 28.61
CA TRP A 335 -3.23 11.28 29.43
C TRP A 335 -3.42 11.97 30.79
N HIS A 336 -2.51 12.85 31.23
CA HIS A 336 -2.51 13.33 32.61
C HIS A 336 -2.43 14.84 32.85
N LYS A 337 -2.53 15.71 31.83
CA LYS A 337 -2.21 17.13 32.09
C LYS A 337 -3.12 18.23 31.59
N THR A 338 -4.24 18.00 30.91
CA THR A 338 -5.04 19.15 30.46
C THR A 338 -6.56 18.95 30.59
N HIS A 339 -7.15 19.76 31.48
CA HIS A 339 -8.57 20.16 31.60
C HIS A 339 -9.52 19.30 32.46
N PRO A 340 -9.74 19.66 33.75
CA PRO A 340 -11.00 19.37 34.41
C PRO A 340 -12.08 20.31 33.85
N GLU A 341 -13.31 19.80 33.70
CA GLU A 341 -14.53 20.54 33.30
C GLU A 341 -14.82 20.68 31.79
N ALA A 342 -15.30 19.59 31.18
CA ALA A 342 -16.31 19.66 30.12
C ALA A 342 -17.18 18.40 30.19
N ALA A 343 -18.31 18.50 30.91
CA ALA A 343 -19.29 17.45 31.04
C ALA A 343 -20.19 17.36 29.79
N THR A 344 -20.69 16.14 29.54
CA THR A 344 -21.84 15.73 28.71
C THR A 344 -21.60 15.39 27.23
N VAL A 345 -20.82 14.33 26.99
CA VAL A 345 -21.07 13.31 25.94
C VAL A 345 -20.75 11.96 26.59
N PRO A 346 -21.45 10.83 26.34
CA PRO A 346 -21.11 9.56 26.98
C PRO A 346 -19.70 9.15 26.52
N GLU A 347 -18.72 9.30 27.41
CA GLU A 347 -17.36 8.81 27.21
C GLU A 347 -17.42 7.30 26.99
N VAL A 348 -17.03 6.85 25.81
CA VAL A 348 -16.59 5.46 25.64
C VAL A 348 -15.29 5.36 26.44
N PRO A 349 -15.25 4.61 27.56
CA PRO A 349 -14.03 4.52 28.35
C PRO A 349 -12.91 3.92 27.49
N PRO A 350 -11.66 4.37 27.67
CA PRO A 350 -10.52 3.75 27.01
C PRO A 350 -10.50 2.26 27.32
N PRO A 351 -10.18 1.39 26.34
CA PRO A 351 -10.24 -0.04 26.54
C PRO A 351 -9.28 -0.50 27.66
N PRO A 352 -9.61 -1.57 28.42
CA PRO A 352 -8.95 -1.92 29.69
C PRO A 352 -7.46 -2.27 29.64
N TRP A 353 -6.84 -2.31 28.47
CA TRP A 353 -5.44 -2.70 28.28
C TRP A 353 -4.44 -1.54 28.44
N LEU A 354 -4.90 -0.31 28.74
CA LEU A 354 -4.04 0.85 28.99
C LEU A 354 -3.26 0.78 30.33
N LEU A 355 -3.42 -0.29 31.11
CA LEU A 355 -2.54 -0.62 32.23
C LEU A 355 -2.30 -2.14 32.23
N VAL A 356 -1.06 -2.56 31.95
CA VAL A 356 -0.29 -3.64 32.63
C VAL A 356 0.85 -4.13 31.72
N LEU A 357 2.10 -3.88 32.15
CA LEU A 357 3.31 -4.53 31.64
C LEU A 357 3.58 -5.85 32.39
N ARG A 358 3.82 -6.97 31.68
CA ARG A 358 4.84 -7.99 32.05
C ARG A 358 5.03 -9.13 31.02
N ARG A 359 6.32 -9.31 30.64
CA ARG A 359 7.09 -10.46 30.08
C ARG A 359 6.38 -11.76 29.61
N GLY A 360 6.57 -12.08 28.33
CA GLY A 360 7.49 -13.12 27.82
C GLY A 360 6.96 -14.53 27.50
N ARG A 361 7.21 -15.02 26.27
CA ARG A 361 7.95 -16.28 25.97
C ARG A 361 8.11 -16.55 24.46
N ASP A 362 9.29 -17.07 24.11
CA ASP A 362 9.67 -17.66 22.82
C ASP A 362 8.75 -18.83 22.41
N CYS A 363 8.49 -18.96 21.10
CA CYS A 363 8.15 -20.23 20.46
C CYS A 363 8.71 -20.26 19.03
N THR A 364 9.73 -21.09 18.80
CA THR A 364 10.17 -21.55 17.48
C THR A 364 9.27 -22.69 17.01
N ALA A 365 8.77 -22.64 15.78
CA ALA A 365 8.44 -23.85 15.03
C ALA A 365 8.53 -23.58 13.53
N ALA A 366 9.33 -24.41 12.85
CA ALA A 366 9.46 -24.45 11.42
C ALA A 366 8.18 -25.07 10.80
N GLY A 367 7.56 -24.32 9.90
CA GLY A 367 6.50 -24.81 9.02
C GLY A 367 6.78 -24.32 7.61
N THR A 368 6.74 -25.22 6.64
CA THR A 368 6.86 -24.92 5.22
C THR A 368 5.78 -23.91 4.84
N LYS A 369 6.18 -22.67 4.52
CA LYS A 369 5.27 -21.57 4.17
C LYS A 369 4.70 -21.79 2.78
N LEU A 370 3.38 -21.91 2.66
CA LEU A 370 2.72 -21.82 1.36
C LEU A 370 2.49 -20.34 1.03
N LEU A 371 3.13 -19.87 -0.05
CA LEU A 371 2.98 -18.53 -0.60
C LEU A 371 2.08 -18.58 -1.83
N VAL A 372 1.11 -17.67 -1.96
CA VAL A 372 0.32 -17.48 -3.17
C VAL A 372 0.73 -16.18 -3.85
N TYR A 373 1.03 -16.24 -5.14
CA TYR A 373 1.29 -15.08 -5.98
C TYR A 373 0.18 -14.98 -7.02
N ILE A 374 -0.51 -13.85 -7.07
CA ILE A 374 -1.55 -13.63 -8.07
C ILE A 374 -0.88 -13.21 -9.38
N GLN A 375 -1.16 -13.95 -10.45
CA GLN A 375 -0.61 -13.66 -11.77
C GLN A 375 -1.28 -12.41 -12.35
N ASP A 376 -0.48 -11.40 -12.69
CA ASP A 376 -0.92 -10.25 -13.47
C ASP A 376 -1.45 -10.75 -14.83
N THR A 377 -2.77 -10.85 -14.96
CA THR A 377 -3.44 -11.02 -16.26
C THR A 377 -4.26 -9.78 -16.52
N LEU A 378 -3.59 -8.63 -16.45
CA LEU A 378 -4.16 -7.36 -16.82
C LEU A 378 -4.16 -7.25 -18.36
N PRO A 379 -5.23 -6.71 -18.97
CA PRO A 379 -5.16 -6.26 -20.35
C PRO A 379 -4.02 -5.24 -20.49
N THR A 380 -3.32 -5.25 -21.63
CA THR A 380 -2.26 -4.30 -21.91
C THR A 380 -2.88 -2.91 -22.11
N PHE A 381 -2.68 -2.00 -21.16
CA PHE A 381 -3.12 -0.61 -21.26
C PHE A 381 -1.94 0.33 -21.49
N HIS A 382 -2.11 1.30 -22.37
CA HIS A 382 -1.14 2.36 -22.62
C HIS A 382 -1.44 3.55 -21.71
N VAL A 383 -0.66 3.72 -20.63
CA VAL A 383 -0.70 4.95 -19.82
C VAL A 383 0.07 6.03 -20.57
N PHE A 384 -0.63 7.02 -21.10
CA PHE A 384 0.00 8.20 -21.69
C PHE A 384 0.43 9.16 -20.57
N SER A 385 1.70 9.13 -20.21
CA SER A 385 2.31 10.24 -19.47
C SER A 385 2.45 11.44 -20.41
N THR A 386 1.70 12.51 -20.15
CA THR A 386 1.96 13.79 -20.80
C THR A 386 3.01 14.55 -19.98
N SER A 387 4.16 14.82 -20.60
CA SER A 387 5.12 15.78 -20.02
C SER A 387 4.53 17.19 -20.04
N PRO A 388 4.96 18.12 -19.16
CA PRO A 388 4.49 19.52 -19.13
C PRO A 388 4.73 20.32 -20.43
N LYS A 389 5.28 19.71 -21.48
CA LYS A 389 5.58 20.35 -22.77
C LYS A 389 4.72 19.85 -23.94
N GLY A 390 3.67 19.06 -23.69
CA GLY A 390 2.64 18.79 -24.72
C GLY A 390 3.11 17.98 -25.94
N THR A 391 4.16 17.16 -25.79
CA THR A 391 4.58 16.24 -26.86
C THR A 391 4.06 14.84 -26.58
N VAL A 392 3.09 14.38 -27.36
CA VAL A 392 2.64 12.99 -27.40
C VAL A 392 3.68 12.19 -28.18
N LEU A 393 4.44 11.32 -27.49
CA LEU A 393 5.29 10.33 -28.15
C LEU A 393 4.52 9.01 -28.25
N GLY A 394 3.84 8.81 -29.38
CA GLY A 394 3.33 7.51 -29.77
C GLY A 394 4.37 6.76 -30.61
N GLU A 395 4.93 5.67 -30.09
CA GLU A 395 5.59 4.66 -30.93
C GLU A 395 4.74 3.38 -30.94
N LYS A 396 4.19 3.06 -32.12
CA LYS A 396 3.65 1.73 -32.42
C LYS A 396 4.81 0.75 -32.55
N ARG A 397 4.79 -0.35 -31.80
CA ARG A 397 5.48 -1.58 -32.22
C ARG A 397 4.55 -2.78 -32.02
N THR A 398 4.28 -3.44 -33.14
CA THR A 398 3.59 -4.72 -33.24
C THR A 398 4.60 -5.86 -33.21
N ALA A 399 4.26 -6.91 -32.46
CA ALA A 399 4.85 -8.25 -32.34
C ALA A 399 6.24 -8.34 -31.67
#